data_AF-A0A3C1ILL8-F1
#
_entry.id   AF-A0A3C1ILL8-F1
#
_cell.length_a   1.000
_cell.length_b   1.000
_cell.length_c   1.000
_cell.angle_alpha   90.00
_cell.angle_beta   90.00
_cell.angle_gamma   90.00
#
_symmetry.space_group_name_H-M   'P 1'
#
loop_
_entity.id
_entity.type
_entity.pdbx_description
1 polymer ?
#
loop_
_entity_poly.entity_id
_entity_poly.type
_entity_poly.pdbx_seq_one_letter_code
_entity_poly.pdbx_strand_id
1 'polypeptide(L)'
;PDQIPVILHVNSPEDGAFDVQFDLTQRNLVIRASGKPDEIRHDYAAEAVGLDLRKLVLDRTEVPGADVHADLSLVNVSGTSISAIQTDRNYTQNLNIGRMSYQASISLPGPSETSYNLSGLTTGLEFTGTTALPLILNWSDPLAVLMDGAGFDATWRYDQTESDISSVESGEKYQQSSKITAGSGRLALNNQRLLYKGTSAQSNLFLVMDQLPFPISLSLAKAAANVLLPLTASPTAQPFNLGLSLSDFVMSDMMWALFDYDEILPRDPISLALEISGTAKVLLDIFSPGAIEALGQDDFMPFELEDIDIGRLHLAGGGAALEGAGHFEFDNSDFETFEGMPRPRGRFETELKGGNRLLDRLTEIGLIQQSDAMAMRMMLSMFTIPGEGNDILKMLLEVTEEGRVLSNGQRIR
;
A
#
# COMPACT_ATOMS: atom_id res chain seq x y z
N PRO A 1 -28.10 14.83 24.12
CA PRO A 1 -28.50 15.75 23.04
C PRO A 1 -28.38 15.04 21.70
N ASP A 2 -29.37 15.19 20.82
CA ASP A 2 -29.37 14.50 19.52
C ASP A 2 -28.44 15.20 18.51
N GLN A 3 -28.10 16.47 18.78
CA GLN A 3 -27.16 17.31 18.05
C GLN A 3 -26.30 18.08 19.04
N ILE A 4 -24.99 18.09 18.83
CA ILE A 4 -24.00 18.78 19.67
C ILE A 4 -23.14 19.65 18.74
N PRO A 5 -23.24 20.99 18.80
CA PRO A 5 -22.36 21.85 18.03
C PRO A 5 -20.95 21.81 18.61
N VAL A 6 -19.96 21.63 17.75
CA VAL A 6 -18.55 21.61 18.10
C VAL A 6 -17.83 22.67 17.28
N ILE A 7 -16.99 23.46 17.95
CA ILE A 7 -16.13 24.46 17.32
C ILE A 7 -14.69 24.07 17.64
N LEU A 8 -13.90 23.85 16.60
CA LEU A 8 -12.47 23.60 16.69
C LEU A 8 -11.73 24.87 16.25
N HIS A 9 -10.92 25.40 17.15
CA HIS A 9 -9.99 26.50 16.87
C HIS A 9 -8.59 25.93 16.69
N VAL A 10 -8.03 26.02 15.49
CA VAL A 10 -6.67 25.56 15.22
C VAL A 10 -5.80 26.76 14.87
N ASN A 11 -4.68 26.89 15.58
CA ASN A 11 -3.65 27.87 15.27
C ASN A 11 -2.39 27.09 14.89
N SER A 12 -2.05 27.10 13.60
CA SER A 12 -0.75 26.61 13.11
C SER A 12 0.21 27.81 13.02
N PRO A 13 1.45 27.70 13.54
CA PRO A 13 2.48 28.71 13.33
C PRO A 13 2.84 28.90 11.85
N GLU A 14 2.68 27.85 11.04
CA GLU A 14 3.06 27.82 9.61
C GLU A 14 1.86 28.05 8.67
N ASP A 15 0.70 27.49 9.00
CA ASP A 15 -0.48 27.46 8.12
C ASP A 15 -1.58 28.47 8.49
N GLY A 16 -1.31 29.35 9.45
CA GLY A 16 -2.28 30.33 9.92
C GLY A 16 -3.36 29.76 10.85
N ALA A 17 -4.46 30.50 11.01
CA ALA A 17 -5.51 30.15 11.96
C ALA A 17 -6.78 29.73 11.21
N PHE A 18 -7.30 28.53 11.48
CA PHE A 18 -8.55 28.07 10.91
C PHE A 18 -9.55 27.64 11.98
N ASP A 19 -10.81 28.01 11.75
CA ASP A 19 -11.94 27.63 12.61
C ASP A 19 -12.86 26.70 11.84
N VAL A 20 -13.14 25.54 12.43
CA VAL A 20 -14.08 24.55 11.88
C VAL A 20 -15.24 24.40 12.84
N GLN A 21 -16.46 24.58 12.34
CA GLN A 21 -17.67 24.24 13.07
C GLN A 21 -18.34 23.05 12.44
N PHE A 22 -18.62 22.02 13.24
CA PHE A 22 -19.38 20.85 12.83
C PHE A 22 -20.42 20.51 13.88
N ASP A 23 -21.50 19.87 13.44
CA ASP A 23 -22.51 19.31 14.32
C ASP A 23 -22.27 17.80 14.46
N LEU A 24 -22.12 17.33 15.69
CA LEU A 24 -22.11 15.91 16.02
C LEU A 24 -23.55 15.48 16.29
N THR A 25 -24.07 14.56 15.47
CA THR A 25 -25.40 13.97 15.66
C THR A 25 -25.29 12.53 16.15
N GLN A 26 -26.23 12.11 16.99
CA GLN A 26 -26.24 10.75 17.55
C GLN A 26 -27.67 10.27 17.78
N ARG A 27 -27.95 9.03 17.38
CA ARG A 27 -29.26 8.39 17.56
C ARG A 27 -29.12 7.10 18.35
N ASN A 28 -29.89 7.00 19.43
CA ASN A 28 -29.93 5.83 20.31
C ASN A 28 -28.54 5.42 20.82
N LEU A 29 -27.65 6.40 21.05
CA LEU A 29 -26.34 6.15 21.62
C LEU A 29 -26.48 5.66 23.06
N VAL A 30 -25.94 4.49 23.33
CA VAL A 30 -25.80 3.92 24.67
C VAL A 30 -24.33 3.65 24.90
N ILE A 31 -23.80 4.15 26.02
CA ILE A 31 -22.45 3.85 26.50
C ILE A 31 -22.60 3.29 27.91
N ARG A 32 -22.04 2.10 28.15
CA ARG A 32 -21.99 1.47 29.47
C ARG A 32 -20.54 1.35 29.90
N ALA A 33 -20.18 2.05 30.96
CA ALA A 33 -18.90 1.87 31.63
C ALA A 33 -19.03 0.80 32.72
N SER A 34 -18.05 -0.10 32.79
CA SER A 34 -17.96 -1.15 33.82
C SER A 34 -16.48 -1.47 34.10
N GLY A 35 -16.21 -2.21 35.18
CA GLY A 35 -14.86 -2.61 35.56
C GLY A 35 -14.36 -1.92 36.83
N LYS A 36 -13.04 -1.88 37.00
CA LYS A 36 -12.34 -1.30 38.15
C LYS A 36 -11.74 0.06 37.77
N PRO A 37 -11.35 0.90 38.74
CA PRO A 37 -10.74 2.20 38.42
C PRO A 37 -9.48 2.14 37.54
N ASP A 38 -8.70 1.06 37.65
CA ASP A 38 -7.49 0.79 36.88
C ASP A 38 -7.74 0.05 35.56
N GLU A 39 -8.96 -0.46 35.35
CA GLU A 39 -9.38 -1.15 34.14
C GLU A 39 -10.86 -0.86 33.86
N ILE A 40 -11.10 0.07 32.96
CA ILE A 40 -12.45 0.51 32.59
C ILE A 40 -12.79 -0.03 31.21
N ARG A 41 -13.89 -0.78 31.15
CA ARG A 41 -14.51 -1.23 29.91
C ARG A 41 -15.69 -0.33 29.55
N HIS A 42 -15.71 0.14 28.31
CA HIS A 42 -16.83 0.83 27.69
C HIS A 42 -17.42 -0.07 26.62
N ASP A 43 -18.67 -0.48 26.80
CA ASP A 43 -19.50 -1.07 25.75
C ASP A 43 -20.35 0.05 25.15
N TYR A 44 -20.28 0.25 23.84
CA TYR A 44 -21.03 1.29 23.16
C TYR A 44 -21.78 0.74 21.96
N ALA A 45 -22.97 1.31 21.74
CA ALA A 45 -23.78 1.05 20.55
C ALA A 45 -24.54 2.31 20.19
N ALA A 46 -24.71 2.56 18.89
CA ALA A 46 -25.54 3.62 18.36
C ALA A 46 -26.21 3.16 17.08
N GLU A 47 -27.44 3.60 16.86
CA GLU A 47 -28.12 3.34 15.60
C GLU A 47 -27.50 4.20 14.48
N ALA A 48 -27.21 5.46 14.78
CA ALA A 48 -26.51 6.36 13.88
C ALA A 48 -25.61 7.35 14.65
N VAL A 49 -24.48 7.70 14.05
CA VAL A 49 -23.60 8.80 14.46
C VAL A 49 -23.28 9.60 13.20
N GLY A 50 -23.39 10.92 13.27
CA GLY A 50 -23.10 11.81 12.15
C GLY A 50 -22.17 12.94 12.54
N LEU A 51 -21.36 13.40 11.59
CA LEU A 51 -20.62 14.65 11.68
C LEU A 51 -20.98 15.47 10.45
N ASP A 52 -21.47 16.69 10.66
CA ASP A 52 -21.91 17.58 9.59
C ASP A 52 -21.14 18.89 9.68
N LEU A 53 -20.33 19.21 8.67
CA LEU A 53 -19.66 20.51 8.58
C LEU A 53 -20.71 21.61 8.42
N ARG A 54 -20.63 22.61 9.30
CA ARG A 54 -21.51 23.79 9.31
C ARG A 54 -20.81 25.03 8.81
N LYS A 55 -19.53 25.18 9.15
CA LYS A 55 -18.75 26.36 8.82
C LYS A 55 -17.27 26.04 8.76
N LEU A 56 -16.59 26.63 7.78
CA LEU A 56 -15.14 26.65 7.66
C LEU A 56 -14.68 28.11 7.52
N VAL A 57 -13.73 28.53 8.34
CA VAL A 57 -13.11 29.87 8.28
C VAL A 57 -11.60 29.69 8.16
N LEU A 58 -10.98 30.37 7.18
CA LEU A 58 -9.54 30.32 6.93
C LEU A 58 -8.94 31.70 7.22
N ASP A 59 -7.88 31.76 8.02
CA ASP A 59 -7.24 33.02 8.44
C ASP A 59 -8.22 34.06 8.97
N ARG A 60 -9.17 33.60 9.79
CA ARG A 60 -10.22 34.42 10.41
C ARG A 60 -11.11 35.16 9.39
N THR A 61 -11.08 34.75 8.13
CA THR A 61 -11.87 35.32 7.05
C THR A 61 -12.65 34.21 6.35
N GLU A 62 -13.95 34.40 6.16
CA GLU A 62 -14.71 33.51 5.26
C GLU A 62 -14.22 33.76 3.84
N VAL A 63 -13.94 32.70 3.08
CA VAL A 63 -13.66 32.84 1.64
C VAL A 63 -14.98 33.24 0.96
N PRO A 64 -15.13 34.50 0.49
CA PRO A 64 -16.43 34.98 0.03
C PRO A 64 -16.91 34.18 -1.18
N GLY A 65 -18.11 33.61 -1.08
CA GLY A 65 -18.74 32.82 -2.14
C GLY A 65 -18.23 31.39 -2.29
N ALA A 66 -17.33 30.92 -1.41
CA ALA A 66 -16.98 29.51 -1.34
C ALA A 66 -18.15 28.70 -0.75
N ASP A 67 -18.49 27.59 -1.39
CA ASP A 67 -19.43 26.61 -0.87
C ASP A 67 -18.65 25.37 -0.43
N VAL A 68 -18.71 25.05 0.86
CA VAL A 68 -17.97 23.93 1.45
C VAL A 68 -18.94 23.08 2.25
N HIS A 69 -19.07 21.82 1.87
CA HIS A 69 -19.88 20.83 2.55
C HIS A 69 -19.01 19.62 2.87
N ALA A 70 -19.22 19.04 4.05
CA ALA A 70 -18.68 17.74 4.38
C ALA A 70 -19.59 17.05 5.39
N ASP A 71 -19.89 15.79 5.17
CA ASP A 71 -20.57 14.94 6.13
C ASP A 71 -19.94 13.55 6.24
N LEU A 72 -20.10 12.97 7.42
CA LEU A 72 -19.81 11.57 7.71
C LEU A 72 -21.02 10.98 8.41
N SER A 73 -21.50 9.83 7.95
CA SER A 73 -22.58 9.08 8.60
C SER A 73 -22.14 7.64 8.87
N LEU A 74 -22.28 7.23 10.13
CA LEU A 74 -22.06 5.87 10.60
C LEU A 74 -23.40 5.29 11.05
N VAL A 75 -23.76 4.10 10.57
CA VAL A 75 -25.00 3.41 10.90
C VAL A 75 -24.71 2.02 11.43
N ASN A 76 -25.47 1.59 12.43
CA ASN A 76 -25.27 0.35 13.17
C ASN A 76 -23.86 0.26 13.75
N VAL A 77 -23.54 1.20 14.63
CA VAL A 77 -22.26 1.25 15.33
C VAL A 77 -22.35 0.41 16.59
N SER A 78 -21.40 -0.47 16.80
CA SER A 78 -21.24 -1.19 18.06
C SER A 78 -19.78 -1.49 18.32
N GLY A 79 -19.38 -1.52 19.59
CA GLY A 79 -17.99 -1.76 19.91
C GLY A 79 -17.71 -1.80 21.40
N THR A 80 -16.46 -2.11 21.68
CA THR A 80 -15.95 -2.28 23.03
C THR A 80 -14.58 -1.63 23.12
N SER A 81 -14.39 -0.76 24.10
CA SER A 81 -13.12 -0.10 24.41
C SER A 81 -12.73 -0.46 25.83
N ILE A 82 -11.61 -1.17 26.01
CA ILE A 82 -11.05 -1.43 27.33
C ILE A 82 -9.82 -0.56 27.48
N SER A 83 -9.81 0.28 28.50
CA SER A 83 -8.63 1.03 28.92
C SER A 83 -8.10 0.45 30.22
N ALA A 84 -6.82 0.08 30.26
CA ALA A 84 -6.15 -0.39 31.46
C ALA A 84 -4.91 0.48 31.73
N ILE A 85 -4.72 0.85 33.00
CA ILE A 85 -3.52 1.55 33.45
C ILE A 85 -2.69 0.57 34.27
N GLN A 86 -1.54 0.19 33.74
CA GLN A 86 -0.54 -0.63 34.44
C GLN A 86 0.78 0.14 34.48
N THR A 87 1.87 -0.42 33.94
CA THR A 87 3.09 0.33 33.63
C THR A 87 2.82 1.37 32.54
N ASP A 88 2.08 0.96 31.50
CA ASP A 88 1.63 1.79 30.39
C ASP A 88 0.11 1.96 30.41
N ARG A 89 -0.38 2.88 29.59
CA ARG A 89 -1.80 3.00 29.28
C ARG A 89 -2.13 2.14 28.06
N ASN A 90 -2.84 1.05 28.31
CA ASN A 90 -3.21 0.10 27.28
C ASN A 90 -4.67 0.29 26.87
N TYR A 91 -4.93 0.17 25.58
CA TYR A 91 -6.25 0.21 24.99
C TYR A 91 -6.48 -1.05 24.16
N THR A 92 -7.63 -1.68 24.32
CA THR A 92 -8.13 -2.73 23.42
C THR A 92 -9.45 -2.26 22.82
N GLN A 93 -9.52 -2.21 21.50
CA GLN A 93 -10.66 -1.73 20.72
C GLN A 93 -11.24 -2.86 19.88
N ASN A 94 -12.56 -2.97 19.89
CA ASN A 94 -13.33 -3.68 18.87
C ASN A 94 -14.42 -2.72 18.39
N LEU A 95 -14.57 -2.57 17.09
CA LEU A 95 -15.53 -1.67 16.47
C LEU A 95 -16.15 -2.36 15.26
N ASN A 96 -17.47 -2.29 15.18
CA ASN A 96 -18.28 -2.76 14.06
C ASN A 96 -19.15 -1.61 13.59
N ILE A 97 -19.12 -1.31 12.30
CA ILE A 97 -19.94 -0.30 11.64
C ILE A 97 -20.61 -0.98 10.46
N GLY A 98 -21.94 -1.14 10.53
CA GLY A 98 -22.69 -1.76 9.44
C GLY A 98 -22.61 -0.98 8.13
N ARG A 99 -22.64 0.36 8.22
CA ARG A 99 -22.48 1.26 7.07
C ARG A 99 -21.79 2.56 7.48
N MET A 100 -20.77 2.95 6.72
CA MET A 100 -20.11 4.25 6.78
C MET A 100 -20.28 4.93 5.43
N SER A 101 -20.79 6.16 5.40
CA SER A 101 -20.79 7.00 4.20
C SER A 101 -20.17 8.34 4.49
N TYR A 102 -19.52 8.93 3.50
CA TYR A 102 -18.97 10.27 3.59
C TYR A 102 -19.24 11.02 2.29
N GLN A 103 -19.37 12.32 2.39
CA GLN A 103 -19.38 13.24 1.26
C GLN A 103 -18.62 14.50 1.64
N ALA A 104 -17.87 15.06 0.71
CA ALA A 104 -17.24 16.36 0.83
C ALA A 104 -17.31 17.06 -0.52
N SER A 105 -17.61 18.35 -0.51
CA SER A 105 -17.58 19.17 -1.71
C SER A 105 -17.05 20.56 -1.40
N ILE A 106 -16.26 21.10 -2.33
CA ILE A 106 -15.73 22.45 -2.28
C ILE A 106 -16.03 23.09 -3.64
N SER A 107 -16.61 24.29 -3.65
CA SER A 107 -16.73 25.13 -4.84
C SER A 107 -16.16 26.51 -4.52
N LEU A 108 -15.13 26.92 -5.27
CA LEU A 108 -14.45 28.19 -5.10
C LEU A 108 -14.84 29.14 -6.25
N PRO A 109 -15.35 30.34 -5.95
CA PRO A 109 -15.66 31.33 -6.97
C PRO A 109 -14.36 31.92 -7.52
N GLY A 110 -14.31 32.20 -8.82
CA GLY A 110 -13.15 32.81 -9.44
C GLY A 110 -13.11 32.61 -10.95
N PRO A 111 -12.11 33.19 -11.64
CA PRO A 111 -11.98 33.12 -13.10
C PRO A 111 -11.84 31.68 -13.63
N SER A 112 -11.33 30.76 -12.82
CA SER A 112 -11.08 29.36 -13.16
C SER A 112 -12.19 28.39 -12.70
N GLU A 113 -13.26 28.88 -12.06
CA GLU A 113 -14.37 28.09 -11.47
C GLU A 113 -13.93 26.69 -10.98
N THR A 114 -13.34 26.64 -9.79
CA THR A 114 -12.79 25.40 -9.23
C THR A 114 -13.82 24.68 -8.37
N SER A 115 -14.06 23.40 -8.63
CA SER A 115 -14.90 22.56 -7.77
C SER A 115 -14.30 21.17 -7.55
N TYR A 116 -14.54 20.61 -6.38
CA TYR A 116 -14.15 19.26 -5.98
C TYR A 116 -15.32 18.60 -5.29
N ASN A 117 -15.55 17.32 -5.58
CA ASN A 117 -16.49 16.47 -4.87
C ASN A 117 -15.83 15.12 -4.60
N LEU A 118 -16.05 14.62 -3.40
CA LEU A 118 -15.64 13.32 -2.93
C LEU A 118 -16.84 12.69 -2.24
N SER A 119 -17.13 11.43 -2.54
CA SER A 119 -18.09 10.66 -1.76
C SER A 119 -17.68 9.19 -1.70
N GLY A 120 -18.25 8.47 -0.75
CA GLY A 120 -18.03 7.04 -0.66
C GLY A 120 -18.92 6.35 0.36
N LEU A 121 -18.88 5.03 0.27
CA LEU A 121 -19.69 4.11 1.06
C LEU A 121 -18.85 2.88 1.38
N THR A 122 -18.77 2.54 2.66
CA THR A 122 -18.19 1.28 3.14
C THR A 122 -19.22 0.52 3.96
N THR A 123 -19.32 -0.80 3.78
CA THR A 123 -20.24 -1.66 4.51
C THR A 123 -19.49 -2.76 5.26
N GLY A 124 -20.07 -3.21 6.37
CA GLY A 124 -19.50 -4.30 7.18
C GLY A 124 -18.09 -4.00 7.69
N LEU A 125 -17.82 -2.74 8.05
CA LEU A 125 -16.50 -2.36 8.56
C LEU A 125 -16.33 -2.93 9.96
N GLU A 126 -15.33 -3.78 10.11
CA GLU A 126 -14.92 -4.32 11.40
C GLU A 126 -13.45 -3.99 11.65
N PHE A 127 -13.17 -3.57 12.88
CA PHE A 127 -11.86 -3.17 13.34
C PHE A 127 -11.60 -3.78 14.71
N THR A 128 -10.41 -4.34 14.89
CA THR A 128 -9.92 -4.75 16.21
C THR A 128 -8.50 -4.27 16.36
N GLY A 129 -8.15 -3.74 17.53
CA GLY A 129 -6.81 -3.26 17.74
C GLY A 129 -6.42 -3.12 19.20
N THR A 130 -5.12 -3.14 19.43
CA THR A 130 -4.51 -2.84 20.71
C THR A 130 -3.55 -1.68 20.56
N THR A 131 -3.53 -0.78 21.52
CA THR A 131 -2.57 0.33 21.61
C THR A 131 -1.93 0.32 22.98
N ALA A 132 -0.62 0.45 23.05
CA ALA A 132 0.12 0.78 24.26
C ALA A 132 0.62 2.21 24.14
N LEU A 133 0.40 3.02 25.17
CA LEU A 133 0.87 4.41 25.25
C LEU A 133 1.61 4.63 26.57
N PRO A 134 2.79 5.28 26.54
CA PRO A 134 3.45 5.76 27.75
C PRO A 134 2.52 6.64 28.58
N LEU A 135 2.68 6.64 29.91
CA LEU A 135 1.86 7.47 30.80
C LEU A 135 2.08 8.97 30.61
N ILE A 136 3.28 9.35 30.18
CA ILE A 136 3.67 10.72 29.86
C ILE A 136 3.85 10.79 28.35
N LEU A 137 3.09 11.64 27.69
CA LEU A 137 3.09 11.76 26.23
C LEU A 137 3.62 13.13 25.84
N ASN A 138 4.64 13.16 25.00
CA ASN A 138 5.09 14.36 24.34
C ASN A 138 4.51 14.46 22.93
N TRP A 139 3.30 14.99 22.80
CA TRP A 139 2.63 15.09 21.50
C TRP A 139 3.31 16.03 20.50
N SER A 140 4.27 16.85 20.94
CA SER A 140 5.08 17.66 20.02
C SER A 140 6.18 16.84 19.33
N ASP A 141 6.43 15.60 19.79
CA ASP A 141 7.40 14.67 19.18
C ASP A 141 6.80 13.25 19.14
N PRO A 142 6.01 12.93 18.10
CA PRO A 142 5.39 11.62 17.94
C PRO A 142 6.41 10.47 17.82
N LEU A 143 7.62 10.75 17.33
CA LEU A 143 8.68 9.74 17.22
C LEU A 143 9.22 9.39 18.62
N ALA A 144 9.40 10.39 19.49
CA ALA A 144 9.77 10.13 20.89
C ALA A 144 8.72 9.27 21.60
N VAL A 145 7.43 9.48 21.35
CA VAL A 145 6.35 8.66 21.94
C VAL A 145 6.47 7.19 21.51
N LEU A 146 6.76 6.92 20.23
CA LEU A 146 7.01 5.56 19.74
C LEU A 146 8.27 4.95 20.38
N MET A 147 9.37 5.70 20.46
CA MET A 147 10.61 5.25 21.10
C MET A 147 10.43 4.91 22.58
N ASP A 148 9.60 5.68 23.30
CA ASP A 148 9.26 5.48 24.71
C ASP A 148 8.37 4.25 24.97
N GLY A 149 8.09 3.46 23.93
CA GLY A 149 7.38 2.17 24.03
C GLY A 149 5.94 2.22 23.54
N ALA A 150 5.50 3.32 22.92
CA ALA A 150 4.20 3.31 22.26
C ALA A 150 4.17 2.30 21.12
N GLY A 151 3.02 1.68 20.96
CA GLY A 151 2.81 0.71 19.91
C GLY A 151 1.34 0.51 19.60
N PHE A 152 1.08 0.05 18.39
CA PHE A 152 -0.25 -0.26 17.90
C PHE A 152 -0.22 -1.53 17.08
N ASP A 153 -1.27 -2.33 17.19
CA ASP A 153 -1.49 -3.52 16.37
C ASP A 153 -2.99 -3.63 16.13
N ALA A 154 -3.41 -3.52 14.88
CA ALA A 154 -4.81 -3.65 14.52
C ALA A 154 -5.02 -4.40 13.23
N THR A 155 -6.19 -5.02 13.16
CA THR A 155 -6.75 -5.64 11.97
C THR A 155 -8.05 -4.96 11.59
N TRP A 156 -8.33 -4.93 10.29
CA TRP A 156 -9.60 -4.46 9.76
C TRP A 156 -10.11 -5.40 8.68
N ARG A 157 -11.42 -5.37 8.45
CA ARG A 157 -12.04 -5.85 7.22
C ARG A 157 -13.27 -5.04 6.86
N TYR A 158 -13.69 -5.15 5.61
CA TYR A 158 -14.92 -4.57 5.10
C TYR A 158 -15.52 -5.50 4.04
N ASP A 159 -16.85 -5.48 3.92
CA ASP A 159 -17.59 -6.28 2.94
C ASP A 159 -17.64 -5.59 1.59
N GLN A 160 -17.75 -4.26 1.54
CA GLN A 160 -17.72 -3.53 0.27
C GLN A 160 -17.27 -2.10 0.53
N THR A 161 -16.49 -1.54 -0.39
CA THR A 161 -16.25 -0.10 -0.44
C THR A 161 -16.44 0.44 -1.86
N GLU A 162 -17.07 1.60 -1.97
CA GLU A 162 -17.28 2.36 -3.21
C GLU A 162 -16.87 3.82 -2.95
N SER A 163 -16.24 4.46 -3.93
CA SER A 163 -15.91 5.88 -3.84
C SER A 163 -16.02 6.56 -5.19
N ASP A 164 -16.48 7.81 -5.17
CA ASP A 164 -16.55 8.69 -6.32
C ASP A 164 -15.80 9.99 -6.02
N ILE A 165 -15.00 10.43 -6.98
CA ILE A 165 -14.28 11.71 -6.95
C ILE A 165 -14.62 12.45 -8.25
N SER A 166 -14.88 13.74 -8.17
CA SER A 166 -14.93 14.59 -9.35
C SER A 166 -14.33 15.96 -9.07
N SER A 167 -13.72 16.56 -10.07
CA SER A 167 -13.29 17.95 -10.00
C SER A 167 -13.47 18.67 -11.33
N VAL A 168 -13.55 19.99 -11.21
CA VAL A 168 -13.42 20.93 -12.33
C VAL A 168 -12.36 21.93 -11.92
N GLU A 169 -11.30 22.07 -12.72
CA GLU A 169 -10.22 23.02 -12.49
C GLU A 169 -9.93 23.77 -13.78
N SER A 170 -10.16 25.09 -13.80
CA SER A 170 -9.94 25.91 -14.99
C SER A 170 -10.71 25.40 -16.22
N GLY A 171 -11.88 24.81 -15.99
CA GLY A 171 -12.72 24.18 -17.02
C GLY A 171 -12.36 22.73 -17.36
N GLU A 172 -11.21 22.22 -16.92
CA GLU A 172 -10.81 20.82 -17.10
C GLU A 172 -11.52 19.91 -16.09
N LYS A 173 -12.13 18.83 -16.60
CA LYS A 173 -12.89 17.87 -15.78
C LYS A 173 -12.08 16.63 -15.47
N TYR A 174 -12.28 16.14 -14.25
CA TYR A 174 -11.81 14.85 -13.77
C TYR A 174 -12.95 14.14 -13.04
N GLN A 175 -13.12 12.84 -13.30
CA GLN A 175 -14.03 11.96 -12.58
C GLN A 175 -13.36 10.61 -12.35
N GLN A 176 -13.56 10.05 -11.17
CA GLN A 176 -13.10 8.72 -10.81
C GLN A 176 -14.18 8.02 -10.00
N SER A 177 -14.48 6.77 -10.34
CA SER A 177 -15.25 5.88 -9.48
C SER A 177 -14.47 4.60 -9.22
N SER A 178 -14.57 4.09 -7.98
CA SER A 178 -13.93 2.85 -7.58
C SER A 178 -14.88 1.97 -6.79
N LYS A 179 -14.70 0.65 -6.93
CA LYS A 179 -15.48 -0.35 -6.21
C LYS A 179 -14.62 -1.55 -5.84
N ILE A 180 -14.67 -1.98 -4.59
CA ILE A 180 -13.98 -3.15 -4.06
C ILE A 180 -14.99 -4.02 -3.30
N THR A 181 -15.05 -5.31 -3.59
CA THR A 181 -16.11 -6.22 -3.07
C THR A 181 -15.76 -6.98 -1.80
N ALA A 182 -14.53 -6.85 -1.31
CA ALA A 182 -14.12 -7.20 0.06
C ALA A 182 -12.68 -6.76 0.26
N GLY A 183 -12.28 -6.55 1.50
CA GLY A 183 -10.88 -6.38 1.83
C GLY A 183 -10.59 -6.55 3.30
N SER A 184 -9.32 -6.80 3.61
CA SER A 184 -8.86 -6.97 4.98
C SER A 184 -7.39 -6.61 5.11
N GLY A 185 -6.97 -6.27 6.32
CA GLY A 185 -5.57 -6.02 6.58
C GLY A 185 -5.20 -6.04 8.05
N ARG A 186 -3.90 -5.86 8.27
CA ARG A 186 -3.28 -5.66 9.57
C ARG A 186 -2.22 -4.58 9.47
N LEU A 187 -2.16 -3.69 10.44
CA LEU A 187 -1.11 -2.72 10.63
C LEU A 187 -0.61 -2.86 12.06
N ALA A 188 0.69 -3.09 12.23
CA ALA A 188 1.32 -3.00 13.53
C ALA A 188 2.59 -2.15 13.44
N LEU A 189 2.78 -1.27 14.40
CA LEU A 189 3.93 -0.38 14.49
C LEU A 189 4.30 -0.23 15.96
N ASN A 190 5.59 -0.38 16.26
CA ASN A 190 6.21 -0.01 17.52
C ASN A 190 7.67 0.38 17.25
N ASN A 191 8.44 0.65 18.30
CA ASN A 191 9.87 0.95 18.17
C ASN A 191 10.72 -0.18 17.59
N GLN A 192 10.21 -1.41 17.48
CA GLN A 192 10.96 -2.57 16.97
C GLN A 192 10.68 -2.88 15.50
N ARG A 193 9.43 -2.77 15.04
CA ARG A 193 9.03 -3.23 13.71
C ARG A 193 7.84 -2.47 13.14
N LEU A 194 7.80 -2.43 11.81
CA LEU A 194 6.62 -2.15 11.02
C LEU A 194 6.10 -3.45 10.41
N LEU A 195 4.80 -3.72 10.56
CA LEU A 195 4.08 -4.78 9.85
C LEU A 195 2.87 -4.18 9.14
N TYR A 196 2.77 -4.42 7.85
CA TYR A 196 1.58 -4.13 7.07
C TYR A 196 1.18 -5.35 6.25
N LYS A 197 -0.10 -5.72 6.30
CA LYS A 197 -0.71 -6.71 5.41
C LYS A 197 -2.01 -6.12 4.89
N GLY A 198 -2.19 -6.15 3.58
CA GLY A 198 -3.42 -5.67 2.93
C GLY A 198 -3.85 -6.66 1.86
N THR A 199 -5.16 -6.87 1.76
CA THR A 199 -5.78 -7.66 0.69
C THR A 199 -7.07 -6.98 0.24
N SER A 200 -7.33 -7.01 -1.07
CA SER A 200 -8.61 -6.62 -1.65
C SER A 200 -9.07 -7.65 -2.68
N ALA A 201 -10.38 -7.79 -2.83
CA ALA A 201 -11.03 -8.63 -3.82
C ALA A 201 -11.83 -7.76 -4.80
N GLN A 202 -11.78 -8.13 -6.08
CA GLN A 202 -12.52 -7.54 -7.19
C GLN A 202 -12.51 -6.00 -7.15
N SER A 203 -11.33 -5.43 -7.37
CA SER A 203 -11.13 -3.98 -7.40
C SER A 203 -11.40 -3.47 -8.82
N ASN A 204 -12.33 -2.54 -8.96
CA ASN A 204 -12.64 -1.86 -10.21
C ASN A 204 -12.35 -0.38 -10.06
N LEU A 205 -11.73 0.21 -11.09
CA LEU A 205 -11.45 1.63 -11.19
C LEU A 205 -11.93 2.10 -12.55
N PHE A 206 -12.74 3.15 -12.55
CA PHE A 206 -13.15 3.88 -13.73
C PHE A 206 -12.72 5.33 -13.60
N LEU A 207 -12.12 5.88 -14.64
CA LEU A 207 -11.56 7.22 -14.65
C LEU A 207 -11.90 7.93 -15.96
N VAL A 208 -12.28 9.19 -15.87
CA VAL A 208 -12.50 10.10 -17.00
C VAL A 208 -11.73 11.39 -16.72
N MET A 209 -10.94 11.85 -17.67
CA MET A 209 -10.33 13.17 -17.61
C MET A 209 -10.28 13.78 -19.02
N ASP A 210 -10.38 15.11 -19.12
CA ASP A 210 -10.45 15.79 -20.42
C ASP A 210 -9.21 15.58 -21.30
N GLN A 211 -8.04 15.36 -20.68
CA GLN A 211 -6.79 15.09 -21.39
C GLN A 211 -6.72 13.70 -22.04
N LEU A 212 -7.65 12.82 -21.70
CA LEU A 212 -7.74 11.49 -22.30
C LEU A 212 -8.84 11.47 -23.36
N PRO A 213 -8.57 10.90 -24.55
CA PRO A 213 -9.57 10.83 -25.62
C PRO A 213 -10.73 9.88 -25.28
N PHE A 214 -10.62 9.11 -24.20
CA PHE A 214 -11.64 8.18 -23.73
C PHE A 214 -11.44 7.82 -22.23
N PRO A 215 -12.46 7.23 -21.58
CA PRO A 215 -12.35 6.75 -20.20
C PRO A 215 -11.40 5.56 -20.01
N ILE A 216 -10.69 5.54 -18.88
CA ILE A 216 -9.89 4.41 -18.42
C ILE A 216 -10.78 3.50 -17.55
N SER A 217 -10.74 2.20 -17.82
CA SER A 217 -11.40 1.18 -16.99
C SER A 217 -10.43 0.05 -16.70
N LEU A 218 -10.15 -0.15 -15.42
CA LEU A 218 -9.25 -1.17 -14.90
C LEU A 218 -9.99 -2.07 -13.92
N SER A 219 -9.69 -3.36 -13.95
CA SER A 219 -10.20 -4.32 -12.98
C SER A 219 -9.11 -5.29 -12.54
N LEU A 220 -9.13 -5.69 -11.28
CA LEU A 220 -8.26 -6.70 -10.70
C LEU A 220 -9.11 -7.69 -9.90
N ALA A 221 -8.88 -8.98 -10.06
CA ALA A 221 -9.54 -9.98 -9.22
C ALA A 221 -9.05 -9.91 -7.77
N LYS A 222 -7.74 -9.66 -7.58
CA LYS A 222 -7.13 -9.59 -6.25
C LYS A 222 -5.94 -8.63 -6.24
N ALA A 223 -5.80 -7.85 -5.17
CA ALA A 223 -4.55 -7.20 -4.82
C ALA A 223 -4.13 -7.62 -3.40
N ALA A 224 -2.84 -7.78 -3.17
CA ALA A 224 -2.28 -8.05 -1.86
C ALA A 224 -0.90 -7.41 -1.70
N ALA A 225 -0.62 -6.94 -0.49
CA ALA A 225 0.68 -6.42 -0.11
C ALA A 225 1.05 -6.92 1.29
N ASN A 226 2.33 -7.20 1.51
CA ASN A 226 2.90 -7.63 2.77
C ASN A 226 4.22 -6.91 3.00
N VAL A 227 4.37 -6.24 4.13
CA VAL A 227 5.60 -5.56 4.52
C VAL A 227 5.87 -5.93 5.98
N LEU A 228 7.06 -6.43 6.26
CA LEU A 228 7.61 -6.59 7.60
C LEU A 228 9.02 -6.02 7.57
N LEU A 229 9.25 -4.97 8.35
CA LEU A 229 10.56 -4.31 8.46
C LEU A 229 10.96 -4.22 9.93
N PRO A 230 12.14 -4.71 10.32
CA PRO A 230 12.75 -4.33 11.59
C PRO A 230 13.18 -2.87 11.54
N LEU A 231 12.99 -2.13 12.65
CA LEU A 231 13.22 -0.68 12.73
C LEU A 231 14.35 -0.32 13.70
N THR A 232 14.59 -1.13 14.74
CA THR A 232 15.68 -0.88 15.70
C THR A 232 16.98 -1.55 15.24
N ALA A 233 18.09 -0.83 15.40
CA ALA A 233 19.42 -1.39 15.27
C ALA A 233 19.61 -2.60 16.20
N SER A 234 20.21 -3.67 15.69
CA SER A 234 20.46 -4.89 16.46
C SER A 234 21.66 -5.66 15.91
N PRO A 235 22.52 -6.22 16.78
CA PRO A 235 23.60 -7.10 16.34
C PRO A 235 23.11 -8.49 15.89
N THR A 236 21.83 -8.83 16.15
CA THR A 236 21.22 -10.09 15.72
C THR A 236 20.38 -9.87 14.47
N ALA A 237 20.48 -10.78 13.51
CA ALA A 237 19.64 -10.77 12.33
C ALA A 237 18.15 -10.87 12.69
N GLN A 238 17.32 -10.05 12.05
CA GLN A 238 15.88 -9.97 12.25
C GLN A 238 15.16 -10.26 10.94
N PRO A 239 13.98 -10.90 10.99
CA PRO A 239 13.24 -11.24 9.78
C PRO A 239 12.65 -9.99 9.13
N PHE A 240 12.69 -9.95 7.79
CA PHE A 240 11.94 -9.00 6.98
C PHE A 240 11.10 -9.75 5.93
N ASN A 241 10.10 -9.08 5.39
CA ASN A 241 9.29 -9.60 4.29
C ASN A 241 8.76 -8.47 3.42
N LEU A 242 8.84 -8.63 2.11
CA LEU A 242 8.27 -7.77 1.09
C LEU A 242 7.47 -8.63 0.12
N GLY A 243 6.18 -8.37 0.02
CA GLY A 243 5.26 -9.08 -0.85
C GLY A 243 4.34 -8.12 -1.59
N LEU A 244 4.21 -8.31 -2.90
CA LEU A 244 3.22 -7.64 -3.75
C LEU A 244 2.59 -8.67 -4.66
N SER A 245 1.26 -8.68 -4.74
CA SER A 245 0.53 -9.51 -5.70
C SER A 245 -0.65 -8.74 -6.29
N LEU A 246 -0.72 -8.73 -7.62
CA LEU A 246 -1.81 -8.20 -8.43
C LEU A 246 -2.26 -9.35 -9.35
N SER A 247 -3.47 -9.84 -9.17
CA SER A 247 -3.98 -11.00 -9.93
C SER A 247 -5.10 -10.59 -10.87
N ASP A 248 -5.06 -11.15 -12.06
CA ASP A 248 -6.07 -11.01 -13.11
C ASP A 248 -6.42 -9.54 -13.40
N PHE A 249 -5.39 -8.72 -13.59
CA PHE A 249 -5.55 -7.37 -14.09
C PHE A 249 -6.09 -7.41 -15.53
N VAL A 250 -7.22 -6.76 -15.75
CA VAL A 250 -7.84 -6.61 -17.05
C VAL A 250 -8.08 -5.12 -17.31
N MET A 251 -7.67 -4.68 -18.49
CA MET A 251 -7.93 -3.34 -19.01
C MET A 251 -8.94 -3.39 -20.15
N SER A 252 -9.65 -2.28 -20.40
CA SER A 252 -10.65 -2.21 -21.47
C SER A 252 -10.06 -2.40 -22.88
N ASP A 253 -10.89 -2.87 -23.83
CA ASP A 253 -10.51 -3.02 -25.24
C ASP A 253 -9.98 -1.71 -25.86
N MET A 254 -10.52 -0.57 -25.43
CA MET A 254 -10.07 0.73 -25.92
C MET A 254 -8.66 1.09 -25.44
N MET A 255 -8.26 0.62 -24.26
CA MET A 255 -6.88 0.73 -23.80
C MET A 255 -5.94 -0.22 -24.57
N TRP A 256 -6.38 -1.45 -24.85
CA TRP A 256 -5.64 -2.38 -25.71
C TRP A 256 -5.41 -1.79 -27.10
N ALA A 257 -6.44 -1.16 -27.68
CA ALA A 257 -6.39 -0.56 -29.00
C ALA A 257 -5.38 0.59 -29.14
N LEU A 258 -4.86 1.16 -28.05
CA LEU A 258 -3.79 2.17 -28.10
C LEU A 258 -2.47 1.61 -28.63
N PHE A 259 -2.21 0.33 -28.43
CA PHE A 259 -0.93 -0.31 -28.75
C PHE A 259 -1.05 -1.64 -29.50
N ASP A 260 -2.25 -2.24 -29.54
CA ASP A 260 -2.54 -3.48 -30.23
C ASP A 260 -3.97 -3.47 -30.80
N TYR A 261 -4.19 -2.64 -31.83
CA TYR A 261 -5.48 -2.52 -32.51
C TYR A 261 -5.90 -3.79 -33.24
N ASP A 262 -4.94 -4.50 -33.85
CA ASP A 262 -5.16 -5.70 -34.64
C ASP A 262 -5.34 -6.98 -33.77
N GLU A 263 -5.31 -6.82 -32.44
CA GLU A 263 -5.51 -7.89 -31.44
C GLU A 263 -4.50 -9.04 -31.58
N ILE A 264 -3.25 -8.71 -31.89
CA ILE A 264 -2.15 -9.66 -32.08
C ILE A 264 -1.73 -10.28 -30.73
N LEU A 265 -1.78 -9.50 -29.65
CA LEU A 265 -1.54 -9.97 -28.30
C LEU A 265 -2.79 -10.66 -27.74
N PRO A 266 -2.65 -11.84 -27.12
CA PRO A 266 -3.72 -12.41 -26.32
C PRO A 266 -4.16 -11.44 -25.22
N ARG A 267 -5.47 -11.22 -25.10
CA ARG A 267 -6.07 -10.40 -24.04
C ARG A 267 -6.32 -11.21 -22.75
N ASP A 268 -5.41 -12.14 -22.43
CA ASP A 268 -5.48 -12.88 -21.17
C ASP A 268 -5.19 -11.96 -19.98
N PRO A 269 -5.81 -12.19 -18.80
CA PRO A 269 -5.58 -11.37 -17.63
C PRO A 269 -4.10 -11.33 -17.23
N ILE A 270 -3.62 -10.13 -16.89
CA ILE A 270 -2.23 -9.89 -16.52
C ILE A 270 -2.06 -10.12 -15.02
N SER A 271 -1.03 -10.85 -14.61
CA SER A 271 -0.75 -11.11 -13.20
C SER A 271 0.70 -10.81 -12.85
N LEU A 272 0.92 -10.27 -11.66
CA LEU A 272 2.20 -9.97 -11.04
C LEU A 272 2.18 -10.53 -9.62
N ALA A 273 3.21 -11.28 -9.22
CA ALA A 273 3.50 -11.54 -7.82
C ALA A 273 4.99 -11.56 -7.57
N LEU A 274 5.42 -10.90 -6.50
CA LEU A 274 6.77 -10.93 -5.98
C LEU A 274 6.70 -11.13 -4.47
N GLU A 275 7.36 -12.16 -3.97
CA GLU A 275 7.49 -12.44 -2.55
C GLU A 275 8.97 -12.63 -2.22
N ILE A 276 9.49 -11.73 -1.40
CA ILE A 276 10.86 -11.70 -0.90
C ILE A 276 10.79 -11.74 0.64
N SER A 277 11.55 -12.63 1.25
CA SER A 277 11.76 -12.66 2.69
C SER A 277 13.22 -12.94 3.01
N GLY A 278 13.60 -12.79 4.26
CA GLY A 278 14.94 -13.19 4.70
C GLY A 278 15.24 -12.60 6.06
N THR A 279 16.52 -12.56 6.41
CA THR A 279 16.99 -11.91 7.63
C THR A 279 18.07 -10.88 7.35
N ALA A 280 18.06 -9.81 8.16
CA ALA A 280 19.05 -8.75 8.09
C ALA A 280 19.36 -8.19 9.49
N LYS A 281 20.59 -7.78 9.73
CA LYS A 281 20.92 -6.94 10.88
C LYS A 281 20.67 -5.49 10.52
N VAL A 282 19.92 -4.78 11.35
CA VAL A 282 19.72 -3.34 11.19
C VAL A 282 20.92 -2.62 11.79
N LEU A 283 21.61 -1.82 10.98
CA LEU A 283 22.79 -1.05 11.40
C LEU A 283 22.42 0.36 11.85
N LEU A 284 21.45 0.98 11.18
CA LEU A 284 20.95 2.30 11.50
C LEU A 284 19.64 2.20 12.27
N ASP A 285 19.59 2.79 13.45
CA ASP A 285 18.32 3.02 14.14
C ASP A 285 17.55 4.12 13.40
N ILE A 286 16.42 3.76 12.79
CA ILE A 286 15.63 4.70 11.97
C ILE A 286 15.01 5.83 12.79
N PHE A 287 14.99 5.72 14.12
CA PHE A 287 14.49 6.75 15.02
C PHE A 287 15.58 7.70 15.50
N SER A 288 16.85 7.46 15.13
CA SER A 288 17.94 8.35 15.50
C SER A 288 17.89 9.68 14.72
N PRO A 289 18.33 10.80 15.33
CA PRO A 289 18.44 12.07 14.63
C PRO A 289 19.34 11.95 13.40
N GLY A 290 18.90 12.44 12.24
CA GLY A 290 19.67 12.34 11.01
C GLY A 290 19.48 11.02 10.23
N ALA A 291 18.65 10.09 10.73
CA ALA A 291 18.47 8.79 10.08
C ALA A 291 17.88 8.91 8.66
N ILE A 292 16.90 9.81 8.47
CA ILE A 292 16.28 10.03 7.17
C ILE A 292 17.29 10.62 6.18
N GLU A 293 18.13 11.54 6.64
CA GLU A 293 19.21 12.12 5.85
C GLU A 293 20.27 11.06 5.49
N ALA A 294 20.58 10.15 6.43
CA ALA A 294 21.51 9.05 6.19
C ALA A 294 20.98 8.04 5.17
N LEU A 295 19.67 7.75 5.19
CA LEU A 295 19.01 6.90 4.19
C LEU A 295 19.02 7.50 2.78
N GLY A 296 19.22 8.82 2.64
CA GLY A 296 19.32 9.51 1.36
C GLY A 296 20.73 9.55 0.75
N GLN A 297 21.72 8.89 1.37
CA GLN A 297 23.10 8.81 0.85
C GLN A 297 23.26 7.59 -0.05
N ASP A 298 23.78 7.77 -1.27
CA ASP A 298 23.83 6.72 -2.30
C ASP A 298 24.65 5.46 -1.93
N ASP A 299 25.63 5.57 -1.02
CA ASP A 299 26.53 4.48 -0.62
C ASP A 299 26.26 3.93 0.79
N PHE A 300 25.15 4.32 1.43
CA PHE A 300 24.83 3.88 2.78
C PHE A 300 23.78 2.78 2.79
N MET A 301 24.20 1.55 3.13
CA MET A 301 23.28 0.43 3.39
C MET A 301 22.91 0.40 4.88
N PRO A 302 21.64 0.66 5.26
CA PRO A 302 21.22 0.71 6.67
C PRO A 302 21.09 -0.68 7.32
N PHE A 303 21.47 -1.74 6.61
CA PHE A 303 21.36 -3.12 7.04
C PHE A 303 22.48 -4.01 6.45
N GLU A 304 22.87 -5.05 7.20
CA GLU A 304 23.62 -6.21 6.69
C GLU A 304 22.61 -7.30 6.35
N LEU A 305 22.47 -7.64 5.06
CA LEU A 305 21.65 -8.79 4.63
C LEU A 305 22.38 -10.08 4.99
N GLU A 306 21.70 -11.03 5.62
CA GLU A 306 22.25 -12.36 5.88
C GLU A 306 21.74 -13.36 4.85
N ASP A 307 20.45 -13.29 4.53
CA ASP A 307 19.82 -14.16 3.57
C ASP A 307 18.61 -13.49 2.88
N ILE A 308 18.30 -14.00 1.69
CA ILE A 308 17.10 -13.68 0.93
C ILE A 308 16.51 -14.97 0.36
N ASP A 309 15.24 -15.21 0.68
CA ASP A 309 14.34 -16.12 0.00
C ASP A 309 13.47 -15.36 -1.01
N ILE A 310 13.59 -15.70 -2.29
CA ILE A 310 12.63 -15.33 -3.33
C ILE A 310 11.60 -16.46 -3.37
N GLY A 311 10.57 -16.36 -2.52
CA GLY A 311 9.53 -17.39 -2.40
C GLY A 311 8.68 -17.51 -3.66
N ARG A 312 8.48 -16.39 -4.37
CA ARG A 312 7.75 -16.36 -5.63
C ARG A 312 8.13 -15.14 -6.47
N LEU A 313 8.42 -15.39 -7.74
CA LEU A 313 8.35 -14.42 -8.83
C LEU A 313 7.35 -14.97 -9.85
N HIS A 314 6.31 -14.21 -10.16
CA HIS A 314 5.29 -14.56 -11.14
C HIS A 314 4.95 -13.34 -11.99
N LEU A 315 5.10 -13.45 -13.30
CA LEU A 315 4.62 -12.49 -14.28
C LEU A 315 3.84 -13.26 -15.33
N ALA A 316 2.62 -12.84 -15.66
CA ALA A 316 1.83 -13.46 -16.72
C ALA A 316 1.07 -12.39 -17.50
N GLY A 317 0.96 -12.56 -18.81
CA GLY A 317 0.22 -11.67 -19.71
C GLY A 317 0.71 -11.76 -21.16
N GLY A 318 -0.16 -11.40 -22.11
CA GLY A 318 0.18 -11.44 -23.55
C GLY A 318 0.50 -12.85 -24.05
N GLY A 319 -0.03 -13.88 -23.38
CA GLY A 319 0.26 -15.29 -23.65
C GLY A 319 1.67 -15.77 -23.26
N ALA A 320 2.38 -15.02 -22.41
CA ALA A 320 3.63 -15.46 -21.79
C ALA A 320 3.50 -15.51 -20.27
N ALA A 321 4.32 -16.35 -19.64
CA ALA A 321 4.43 -16.43 -18.19
C ALA A 321 5.87 -16.67 -17.76
N LEU A 322 6.35 -15.93 -16.77
CA LEU A 322 7.61 -16.12 -16.08
C LEU A 322 7.33 -16.53 -14.64
N GLU A 323 7.83 -17.70 -14.25
CA GLU A 323 7.87 -18.14 -12.87
C GLU A 323 9.32 -18.16 -12.38
N GLY A 324 9.54 -17.89 -11.10
CA GLY A 324 10.85 -18.05 -10.49
C GLY A 324 10.81 -18.17 -8.98
N ALA A 325 11.86 -18.78 -8.43
CA ALA A 325 12.12 -18.88 -7.01
C ALA A 325 13.62 -19.05 -6.76
N GLY A 326 14.09 -18.65 -5.58
CA GLY A 326 15.49 -18.76 -5.26
C GLY A 326 15.80 -18.48 -3.80
N HIS A 327 17.05 -18.74 -3.43
CA HIS A 327 17.58 -18.47 -2.10
C HIS A 327 19.04 -18.06 -2.22
N PHE A 328 19.43 -17.03 -1.48
CA PHE A 328 20.79 -16.53 -1.39
C PHE A 328 21.15 -16.23 0.06
N GLU A 329 22.35 -16.64 0.46
CA GLU A 329 23.03 -16.22 1.69
C GLU A 329 24.10 -15.19 1.33
N PHE A 330 24.44 -14.30 2.25
CA PHE A 330 25.33 -13.16 2.00
C PHE A 330 26.49 -13.13 2.99
N ASP A 331 27.72 -13.09 2.48
CA ASP A 331 28.94 -12.94 3.27
C ASP A 331 29.31 -11.45 3.43
N ASN A 332 28.90 -10.85 4.54
CA ASN A 332 29.20 -9.46 4.90
C ASN A 332 30.66 -9.21 5.28
N SER A 333 31.57 -10.18 5.10
CA SER A 333 33.02 -9.94 5.20
C SER A 333 33.70 -9.72 3.85
N ASP A 334 33.00 -9.97 2.74
CA ASP A 334 33.54 -9.89 1.39
C ASP A 334 32.67 -8.98 0.50
N PHE A 335 33.14 -7.74 0.33
CA PHE A 335 32.58 -6.75 -0.59
C PHE A 335 33.45 -6.55 -1.84
N GLU A 336 34.52 -7.35 -1.99
CA GLU A 336 35.46 -7.23 -3.10
C GLU A 336 35.06 -8.16 -4.26
N THR A 337 34.58 -9.36 -3.96
CA THR A 337 34.15 -10.34 -4.97
C THR A 337 32.99 -9.79 -5.82
N PHE A 338 32.05 -9.11 -5.18
CA PHE A 338 30.97 -8.35 -5.81
C PHE A 338 31.05 -6.91 -5.34
N GLU A 339 31.67 -6.04 -6.15
CA GLU A 339 31.92 -4.64 -5.79
C GLU A 339 30.67 -3.95 -5.21
N GLY A 340 30.78 -3.51 -3.95
CA GLY A 340 29.73 -2.79 -3.23
C GLY A 340 28.60 -3.64 -2.64
N MET A 341 28.65 -4.97 -2.78
CA MET A 341 27.64 -5.89 -2.27
C MET A 341 28.28 -7.04 -1.48
N PRO A 342 27.72 -7.47 -0.33
CA PRO A 342 28.16 -8.69 0.34
C PRO A 342 28.12 -9.87 -0.63
N ARG A 343 29.17 -10.70 -0.65
CA ARG A 343 29.25 -11.82 -1.60
C ARG A 343 28.06 -12.77 -1.41
N PRO A 344 27.19 -12.93 -2.42
CA PRO A 344 26.08 -13.88 -2.32
C PRO A 344 26.56 -15.30 -2.59
N ARG A 345 25.85 -16.28 -2.03
CA ARG A 345 25.94 -17.71 -2.36
C ARG A 345 24.53 -18.26 -2.42
N GLY A 346 24.17 -18.93 -3.51
CA GLY A 346 22.82 -19.42 -3.65
C GLY A 346 22.43 -19.76 -5.06
N ARG A 347 21.13 -19.96 -5.26
CA ARG A 347 20.56 -20.30 -6.55
C ARG A 347 19.23 -19.61 -6.80
N PHE A 348 18.97 -19.33 -8.06
CA PHE A 348 17.71 -18.80 -8.55
C PHE A 348 17.29 -19.56 -9.81
N GLU A 349 16.09 -20.09 -9.78
CA GLU A 349 15.50 -20.90 -10.85
C GLU A 349 14.35 -20.14 -11.48
N THR A 350 14.30 -20.11 -12.81
CA THR A 350 13.18 -19.54 -13.54
C THR A 350 12.72 -20.41 -14.69
N GLU A 351 11.44 -20.27 -15.03
CA GLU A 351 10.81 -20.85 -16.20
C GLU A 351 10.00 -19.78 -16.93
N LEU A 352 10.38 -19.51 -18.18
CA LEU A 352 9.68 -18.61 -19.10
C LEU A 352 8.93 -19.44 -20.15
N LYS A 353 7.61 -19.32 -20.17
CA LYS A 353 6.71 -19.89 -21.17
C LYS A 353 6.22 -18.80 -22.11
N GLY A 354 6.18 -19.07 -23.42
CA GLY A 354 5.60 -18.13 -24.38
C GLY A 354 6.47 -16.92 -24.73
N GLY A 355 7.69 -16.83 -24.18
CA GLY A 355 8.54 -15.64 -24.30
C GLY A 355 8.95 -15.31 -25.73
N ASN A 356 9.29 -16.30 -26.56
CA ASN A 356 9.68 -16.03 -27.94
C ASN A 356 8.49 -15.58 -28.79
N ARG A 357 7.31 -16.19 -28.59
CA ARG A 357 6.08 -15.77 -29.28
C ARG A 357 5.64 -14.38 -28.86
N LEU A 358 5.78 -14.03 -27.59
CA LEU A 358 5.51 -12.67 -27.13
C LEU A 358 6.45 -11.67 -27.82
N LEU A 359 7.75 -11.97 -27.91
CA LEU A 359 8.70 -11.11 -28.65
C LEU A 359 8.32 -10.95 -30.13
N ASP A 360 7.86 -12.01 -30.80
CA ASP A 360 7.41 -11.91 -32.19
C ASP A 360 6.20 -10.96 -32.30
N ARG A 361 5.20 -11.13 -31.44
CA ARG A 361 3.99 -10.29 -31.43
C ARG A 361 4.29 -8.84 -31.11
N LEU A 362 5.14 -8.57 -30.12
CA LEU A 362 5.57 -7.22 -29.77
C LEU A 362 6.33 -6.55 -30.92
N THR A 363 7.06 -7.33 -31.73
CA THR A 363 7.72 -6.83 -32.94
C THR A 363 6.72 -6.56 -34.05
N GLU A 364 5.73 -7.44 -34.22
CA GLU A 364 4.67 -7.33 -35.23
C GLU A 364 3.84 -6.05 -35.05
N ILE A 365 3.47 -5.71 -33.81
CA ILE A 365 2.73 -4.49 -33.48
C ILE A 365 3.63 -3.25 -33.34
N GLY A 366 4.95 -3.40 -33.50
CA GLY A 366 5.91 -2.30 -33.49
C GLY A 366 6.25 -1.73 -32.11
N LEU A 367 5.91 -2.42 -31.01
CA LEU A 367 6.32 -2.02 -29.65
C LEU A 367 7.80 -2.28 -29.38
N ILE A 368 8.41 -3.25 -30.07
CA ILE A 368 9.84 -3.55 -29.99
C ILE A 368 10.43 -3.59 -31.40
N GLN A 369 11.62 -3.02 -31.59
CA GLN A 369 12.31 -3.11 -32.88
C GLN A 369 12.84 -4.52 -33.11
N GLN A 370 12.85 -4.97 -34.38
CA GLN A 370 13.33 -6.31 -34.72
C GLN A 370 14.79 -6.57 -34.26
N SER A 371 15.65 -5.55 -34.29
CA SER A 371 17.02 -5.62 -33.77
C SER A 371 17.06 -5.93 -32.28
N ASP A 372 16.18 -5.28 -31.51
CA ASP A 372 16.11 -5.42 -30.06
C ASP A 372 15.53 -6.78 -29.70
N ALA A 373 14.49 -7.23 -30.41
CA ALA A 373 13.94 -8.57 -30.24
C ALA A 373 14.98 -9.67 -30.53
N MET A 374 15.82 -9.49 -31.57
CA MET A 374 16.94 -10.40 -31.83
C MET A 374 18.00 -10.35 -30.74
N ALA A 375 18.37 -9.16 -30.25
CA ALA A 375 19.32 -9.00 -29.16
C ALA A 375 18.81 -9.68 -27.86
N MET A 376 17.53 -9.52 -27.54
CA MET A 376 16.87 -10.18 -26.41
C MET A 376 16.89 -11.71 -26.56
N ARG A 377 16.59 -12.24 -27.75
CA ARG A 377 16.67 -13.68 -28.04
C ARG A 377 18.08 -14.22 -27.85
N MET A 378 19.09 -13.49 -28.33
CA MET A 378 20.48 -13.87 -28.13
C MET A 378 20.82 -13.91 -26.64
N MET A 379 20.46 -12.88 -25.86
CA MET A 379 20.65 -12.88 -24.41
C MET A 379 19.93 -14.04 -23.72
N LEU A 380 18.65 -14.28 -24.04
CA LEU A 380 17.91 -15.42 -23.51
C LEU A 380 18.61 -16.75 -23.82
N SER A 381 19.11 -16.94 -25.05
CA SER A 381 19.81 -18.17 -25.44
C SER A 381 21.15 -18.39 -24.71
N MET A 382 21.78 -17.32 -24.21
CA MET A 382 23.02 -17.41 -23.45
C MET A 382 22.79 -17.90 -22.01
N PHE A 383 21.65 -17.56 -21.41
CA PHE A 383 21.36 -17.84 -20.00
C PHE A 383 20.30 -18.91 -19.79
N THR A 384 19.58 -19.33 -20.83
CA THR A 384 18.50 -20.32 -20.71
C THR A 384 18.80 -21.60 -21.48
N ILE A 385 18.15 -22.68 -21.05
CA ILE A 385 18.08 -23.96 -21.76
C ILE A 385 16.63 -24.28 -22.11
N PRO A 386 16.36 -25.08 -23.17
CA PRO A 386 15.00 -25.51 -23.49
C PRO A 386 14.36 -26.31 -22.35
N GLY A 387 13.10 -25.98 -22.02
CA GLY A 387 12.27 -26.75 -21.11
C GLY A 387 11.45 -27.84 -21.81
N GLU A 388 10.50 -28.44 -21.09
CA GLU A 388 9.61 -29.48 -21.64
C GLU A 388 8.45 -28.87 -22.43
N GLY A 389 8.63 -28.71 -23.74
CA GLY A 389 7.58 -28.25 -24.65
C GLY A 389 8.04 -27.15 -25.58
N ASN A 390 7.11 -26.65 -26.40
CA ASN A 390 7.41 -25.56 -27.33
C ASN A 390 7.41 -24.21 -26.62
N ASP A 391 8.42 -23.39 -26.90
CA ASP A 391 8.57 -22.03 -26.36
C ASP A 391 8.59 -22.00 -24.82
N ILE A 392 9.37 -22.92 -24.24
CA ILE A 392 9.68 -22.95 -22.81
C ILE A 392 11.19 -22.83 -22.64
N LEU A 393 11.63 -21.85 -21.86
CA LEU A 393 13.01 -21.58 -21.52
C LEU A 393 13.17 -21.68 -20.01
N LYS A 394 14.20 -22.39 -19.55
CA LYS A 394 14.55 -22.52 -18.13
C LYS A 394 15.92 -21.89 -17.87
N MET A 395 16.09 -21.26 -16.72
CA MET A 395 17.38 -20.78 -16.27
C MET A 395 17.61 -21.23 -14.83
N LEU A 396 18.78 -21.80 -14.57
CA LEU A 396 19.32 -21.97 -13.24
C LEU A 396 20.54 -21.04 -13.11
N LEU A 397 20.40 -20.00 -12.32
CA LEU A 397 21.51 -19.15 -11.89
C LEU A 397 22.04 -19.70 -10.56
N GLU A 398 23.35 -19.91 -10.47
CA GLU A 398 24.02 -20.34 -9.24
C GLU A 398 25.21 -19.43 -8.96
N VAL A 399 25.33 -18.96 -7.72
CA VAL A 399 26.54 -18.28 -7.22
C VAL A 399 27.22 -19.20 -6.22
N THR A 400 28.42 -19.63 -6.58
CA THR A 400 29.23 -20.56 -5.79
C THR A 400 29.90 -19.87 -4.60
N GLU A 401 30.43 -20.67 -3.67
CA GLU A 401 31.18 -20.16 -2.52
C GLU A 401 32.47 -19.43 -2.93
N GLU A 402 33.03 -19.70 -4.10
CA GLU A 402 34.19 -18.94 -4.60
C GLU A 402 33.79 -17.69 -5.40
N GLY A 403 32.51 -17.30 -5.39
CA GLY A 403 32.02 -16.12 -6.11
C GLY A 403 31.88 -16.30 -7.62
N ARG A 404 32.03 -17.53 -8.13
CA ARG A 404 31.76 -17.83 -9.56
C ARG A 404 30.26 -17.80 -9.80
N VAL A 405 29.86 -17.23 -10.93
CA VAL A 405 28.47 -17.20 -11.36
C VAL A 405 28.30 -18.20 -12.49
N LEU A 406 27.37 -19.14 -12.30
CA LEU A 406 27.02 -20.18 -13.24
C LEU A 406 25.61 -19.95 -13.75
N SER A 407 25.42 -20.13 -15.06
CA SER A 407 24.10 -20.23 -15.68
C SER A 407 23.98 -21.62 -16.30
N ASN A 408 23.04 -22.42 -15.81
CA ASN A 408 22.85 -23.83 -16.24
C ASN A 408 24.16 -24.64 -16.19
N GLY A 409 24.97 -24.41 -15.15
CA GLY A 409 26.28 -25.06 -14.96
C GLY A 409 27.42 -24.49 -15.81
N GLN A 410 27.15 -23.54 -16.72
CA GLN A 410 28.19 -22.85 -17.49
C GLN A 410 28.64 -21.58 -16.77
N ARG A 411 29.95 -21.40 -16.65
CA ARG A 411 30.52 -20.22 -16.00
C ARG A 411 30.34 -18.98 -16.86
N ILE A 412 29.69 -17.95 -16.30
CA ILE A 412 29.48 -16.64 -16.94
C ILE A 412 30.28 -15.52 -16.24
N ARG A 413 30.74 -15.74 -15.00
CA ARG A 413 31.69 -14.89 -14.26
C ARG A 413 32.61 -15.75 -13.40
#